data_AF-A0A661JI72-F1
#
_entry.id   AF-A0A661JI72-F1
#
_cell.length_a   1.000
_cell.length_b   1.000
_cell.length_c   1.000
_cell.angle_alpha   90.00
_cell.angle_beta   90.00
_cell.angle_gamma   90.00
#
_symmetry.space_group_name_H-M   'P 1'
#
loop_
_entity.id
_entity.type
_entity.pdbx_description
1 polymer ?
#
loop_
_entity_poly.entity_id
_entity_poly.type
_entity_poly.pdbx_seq_one_letter_code
_entity_poly.pdbx_strand_id
1 'polypeptide(L)'
;LEYGVRVIAAHCAAPVFPLFEKDEMKELYALMKDANGGGEVRLLADTSALSLSTRVPLIPKVLETFPPEWLLHGSDFPIPIDGWPHLPWVTHSVTPREYIRICRTKNPLDRDVRIKRAHGFADTILENAEGVFRLPPL
;
A
#
# COMPACT_ATOMS: atom_id res chain seq x y z
N LEU A 1 -4.63 7.34 -19.34
CA LEU A 1 -4.91 8.59 -18.60
C LEU A 1 -5.54 9.67 -19.51
N GLU A 2 -5.31 9.63 -20.82
CA GLU A 2 -5.83 10.59 -21.81
C GLU A 2 -7.36 10.76 -21.80
N TYR A 3 -8.11 9.70 -21.46
CA TYR A 3 -9.57 9.73 -21.37
C TYR A 3 -10.12 10.40 -20.10
N GLY A 4 -9.28 11.03 -19.26
CA GLY A 4 -9.70 11.77 -18.07
C GLY A 4 -10.22 10.90 -16.92
N VAL A 5 -10.12 9.58 -17.03
CA VAL A 5 -10.50 8.64 -15.96
C VAL A 5 -9.44 8.60 -14.86
N ARG A 6 -9.90 8.39 -13.62
CA ARG A 6 -9.02 8.06 -12.52
C ARG A 6 -8.60 6.59 -12.61
N VAL A 7 -7.31 6.33 -12.41
CA VAL A 7 -6.70 5.00 -12.47
C VAL A 7 -6.06 4.70 -11.11
N ILE A 8 -6.19 3.44 -10.68
CA ILE A 8 -5.52 2.93 -9.48
C ILE A 8 -4.63 1.78 -9.93
N ALA A 9 -3.32 1.93 -9.79
CA ALA A 9 -2.35 0.88 -10.04
C ALA A 9 -2.33 -0.10 -8.87
N ALA A 10 -2.45 -1.40 -9.15
CA ALA A 10 -2.50 -2.42 -8.12
C ALA A 10 -1.13 -2.60 -7.43
N HIS A 11 -1.17 -2.79 -6.11
CA HIS A 11 -0.04 -3.22 -5.28
C HIS A 11 1.22 -2.35 -5.39
N CYS A 12 1.08 -1.05 -5.70
CA CYS A 12 2.20 -0.15 -6.01
C CYS A 12 3.12 -0.64 -7.15
N ALA A 13 2.63 -1.50 -8.05
CA ALA A 13 3.45 -2.24 -9.02
C ALA A 13 4.60 -3.04 -8.38
N ALA A 14 4.48 -3.38 -7.09
CA ALA A 14 5.48 -4.19 -6.40
C ALA A 14 5.39 -5.65 -6.87
N PRO A 15 6.50 -6.29 -7.25
CA PRO A 15 6.50 -7.69 -7.64
C PRO A 15 6.05 -8.58 -6.50
N VAL A 16 5.39 -9.70 -6.81
CA VAL A 16 5.11 -10.77 -5.84
C VAL A 16 6.33 -11.67 -5.71
N PHE A 17 7.03 -11.91 -6.81
CA PHE A 17 8.21 -12.75 -6.95
C PHE A 17 9.38 -11.93 -7.51
N PRO A 18 10.07 -11.13 -6.68
CA PRO A 18 11.10 -10.19 -7.13
C PRO A 18 12.32 -10.83 -7.81
N LEU A 19 12.48 -12.16 -7.73
CA LEU A 19 13.52 -12.91 -8.44
C LEU A 19 13.16 -13.19 -9.91
N PHE A 20 11.88 -13.10 -10.28
CA PHE A 20 11.36 -13.46 -11.61
C PHE A 20 10.57 -12.32 -12.27
N GLU A 21 10.18 -11.31 -11.50
CA GLU A 21 9.42 -10.16 -11.97
C GLU A 21 10.27 -8.89 -11.91
N LYS A 22 10.08 -8.02 -12.90
CA LYS A 22 10.72 -6.70 -12.89
C LYS A 22 10.08 -5.83 -11.82
N ASP A 23 10.93 -5.12 -11.07
CA ASP A 23 10.49 -4.10 -10.13
C ASP A 23 10.19 -2.80 -10.90
N GLU A 24 8.91 -2.49 -11.07
CA GLU A 24 8.41 -1.35 -11.85
C GLU A 24 7.99 -0.17 -10.96
N MET A 25 8.32 -0.18 -9.66
CA MET A 25 7.86 0.86 -8.73
C MET A 25 8.34 2.26 -9.14
N LYS A 26 9.57 2.37 -9.66
CA LYS A 26 10.14 3.66 -10.09
C LYS A 26 9.51 4.16 -11.38
N GLU A 27 9.23 3.26 -12.31
CA GLU A 27 8.53 3.52 -13.56
C GLU A 27 7.10 3.98 -13.29
N LEU A 28 6.39 3.30 -12.38
CA LEU A 28 5.07 3.72 -11.92
C LEU A 28 5.14 5.11 -11.29
N TYR A 29 6.09 5.37 -10.41
CA TYR A 29 6.25 6.68 -9.79
C TYR A 29 6.52 7.80 -10.80
N ALA A 30 7.35 7.54 -11.82
CA ALA A 30 7.59 8.49 -12.90
C ALA A 30 6.30 8.81 -13.67
N LEU A 31 5.49 7.79 -13.98
CA LEU A 31 4.17 7.97 -14.60
C LEU A 31 3.22 8.75 -13.69
N MET A 32 3.23 8.50 -12.38
CA MET A 32 2.42 9.23 -11.40
C MET A 32 2.79 10.71 -11.31
N LYS A 33 4.08 11.05 -11.37
CA LYS A 33 4.52 12.46 -11.41
C LYS A 33 3.95 13.21 -12.61
N ASP A 34 4.02 12.60 -13.79
CA ASP A 34 3.48 13.17 -15.01
C ASP A 34 1.95 13.30 -14.93
N ALA A 35 1.29 12.22 -14.51
CA ALA A 35 -0.17 12.15 -14.40
C ALA A 35 -0.77 13.16 -13.41
N ASN A 36 -0.12 13.34 -12.26
CA ASN A 36 -0.61 14.13 -11.12
C ASN A 36 0.00 15.54 -11.05
N GLY A 37 0.97 15.87 -11.90
CA GLY A 37 1.70 17.15 -11.88
C GLY A 37 0.83 18.38 -12.19
N GLY A 38 -0.34 18.19 -12.80
CA GLY A 38 -1.28 19.26 -13.14
C GLY A 38 -2.18 19.75 -12.00
N GLY A 39 -1.94 19.33 -10.74
CA GLY A 39 -2.74 19.72 -9.57
C GLY A 39 -3.99 18.86 -9.33
N GLU A 40 -4.27 17.89 -10.22
CA GLU A 40 -5.32 16.90 -10.04
C GLU A 40 -4.71 15.49 -9.92
N VAL A 41 -5.11 14.74 -8.89
CA VAL A 41 -4.69 13.35 -8.71
C VAL A 41 -5.54 12.43 -9.60
N ARG A 42 -4.92 11.91 -10.66
CA ARG A 42 -5.56 11.03 -11.67
C ARG A 42 -5.01 9.61 -11.65
N LEU A 43 -3.79 9.42 -11.15
CA LEU A 43 -3.19 8.10 -10.97
C LEU A 43 -2.82 7.90 -9.49
N LEU A 44 -3.45 6.92 -8.88
CA LEU A 44 -3.16 6.42 -7.54
C LEU A 44 -2.51 5.06 -7.63
N ALA A 45 -1.93 4.59 -6.53
CA ALA A 45 -1.55 3.19 -6.38
C ALA A 45 -2.12 2.63 -5.08
N ASP A 46 -2.64 1.41 -5.08
CA ASP A 46 -3.10 0.78 -3.84
C ASP A 46 -1.98 0.00 -3.14
N THR A 47 -2.12 -0.15 -1.83
CA THR A 47 -1.18 -0.84 -0.94
C THR A 47 -1.55 -2.32 -0.71
N SER A 48 -2.28 -2.91 -1.65
CA SER A 48 -2.85 -4.24 -1.48
C SER A 48 -1.82 -5.36 -1.61
N ALA A 49 -2.02 -6.43 -0.83
CA ALA A 49 -1.12 -7.57 -0.70
C ALA A 49 0.34 -7.24 -0.28
N LEU A 50 0.60 -6.04 0.26
CA LEU A 50 1.93 -5.70 0.80
C LEU A 50 2.25 -6.47 2.11
N SER A 51 1.25 -7.06 2.76
CA SER A 51 1.43 -7.93 3.94
C SER A 51 1.95 -9.33 3.61
N LEU A 52 2.03 -9.71 2.32
CA LEU A 52 2.63 -10.97 1.90
C LEU A 52 4.10 -11.03 2.27
N SER A 53 4.57 -12.17 2.79
CA SER A 53 5.97 -12.39 3.17
C SER A 53 6.98 -12.05 2.06
N THR A 54 6.60 -12.24 0.79
CA THR A 54 7.44 -11.90 -0.36
C THR A 54 7.53 -10.39 -0.65
N ARG A 55 6.55 -9.60 -0.19
CA ARG A 55 6.47 -8.14 -0.38
C ARG A 55 6.84 -7.34 0.87
N VAL A 56 6.84 -7.95 2.06
CA VAL A 56 7.28 -7.29 3.30
C VAL A 56 8.66 -6.60 3.15
N PRO A 57 9.68 -7.22 2.54
CA PRO A 57 10.97 -6.55 2.33
C PRO A 57 10.91 -5.31 1.42
N LEU A 58 9.86 -5.16 0.61
CA LEU A 58 9.67 -4.04 -0.32
C LEU A 58 8.94 -2.85 0.32
N ILE A 59 8.33 -3.02 1.49
CA ILE A 59 7.56 -1.96 2.16
C ILE A 59 8.39 -0.67 2.36
N PRO A 60 9.65 -0.71 2.85
CA PRO A 60 10.45 0.51 2.97
C PRO A 60 10.62 1.24 1.64
N LYS A 61 10.85 0.50 0.55
CA LYS A 61 10.97 1.06 -0.80
C LYS A 61 9.66 1.70 -1.27
N VAL A 62 8.50 1.12 -0.94
CA VAL A 62 7.19 1.73 -1.24
C VAL A 62 7.06 3.08 -0.54
N LEU A 63 7.38 3.14 0.77
CA LEU A 63 7.31 4.37 1.56
C LEU A 63 8.26 5.47 1.07
N GLU A 64 9.45 5.08 0.60
CA GLU A 64 10.44 6.02 0.03
C GLU A 64 10.05 6.51 -1.37
N THR A 65 9.37 5.67 -2.16
CA THR A 65 9.09 5.94 -3.58
C THR A 65 7.84 6.79 -3.75
N PHE A 66 6.76 6.48 -3.04
CA PHE A 66 5.45 7.08 -3.27
C PHE A 66 5.05 8.04 -2.14
N PRO A 67 4.64 9.27 -2.44
CA PRO A 67 4.03 10.12 -1.43
C PRO A 67 2.71 9.49 -0.97
N PRO A 68 2.36 9.60 0.32
CA PRO A 68 1.15 8.98 0.87
C PRO A 68 -0.13 9.45 0.16
N GLU A 69 -0.10 10.63 -0.45
CA GLU A 69 -1.29 11.29 -1.00
C GLU A 69 -1.67 10.71 -2.36
N TRP A 70 -0.76 9.90 -2.91
CA TRP A 70 -0.99 9.14 -4.12
C TRP A 70 -1.21 7.64 -3.84
N LEU A 71 -1.26 7.25 -2.57
CA LEU A 71 -1.48 5.88 -2.15
C LEU A 71 -2.91 5.67 -1.65
N LEU A 72 -3.46 4.50 -1.92
CA LEU A 72 -4.77 4.07 -1.46
C LEU A 72 -4.65 2.79 -0.63
N HIS A 73 -5.42 2.69 0.43
CA HIS A 73 -5.53 1.45 1.17
C HIS A 73 -6.30 0.40 0.37
N GLY A 74 -5.66 -0.72 0.05
CA GLY A 74 -6.33 -1.95 -0.36
C GLY A 74 -5.76 -3.12 0.42
N SER A 75 -6.57 -4.12 0.80
CA SER A 75 -6.08 -5.29 1.56
C SER A 75 -5.74 -6.48 0.69
N ASP A 76 -6.33 -6.56 -0.50
CA ASP A 76 -6.33 -7.74 -1.38
C ASP A 76 -6.99 -8.99 -0.77
N PHE A 77 -7.89 -8.83 0.20
CA PHE A 77 -8.63 -9.96 0.75
C PHE A 77 -9.41 -10.69 -0.38
N PRO A 78 -9.32 -12.03 -0.51
CA PRO A 78 -8.94 -13.01 0.51
C PRO A 78 -7.48 -13.49 0.50
N ILE A 79 -6.55 -12.78 -0.16
CA ILE A 79 -5.12 -13.09 -0.05
C ILE A 79 -4.67 -13.07 1.42
N PRO A 80 -3.84 -14.02 1.88
CA PRO A 80 -3.45 -14.11 3.29
C PRO A 80 -2.78 -12.83 3.81
N ILE A 81 -3.31 -12.33 4.93
CA ILE A 81 -2.73 -11.21 5.68
C ILE A 81 -2.11 -11.82 6.95
N ASP A 82 -0.87 -12.25 6.85
CA ASP A 82 -0.19 -12.94 7.94
C ASP A 82 0.54 -11.96 8.86
N GLY A 83 0.42 -12.16 10.17
CA GLY A 83 1.14 -11.34 11.15
C GLY A 83 2.60 -11.74 11.34
N TRP A 84 2.91 -13.04 11.15
CA TRP A 84 4.20 -13.62 11.47
C TRP A 84 5.39 -13.06 10.65
N PRO A 85 5.26 -12.63 9.38
CA PRO A 85 6.39 -12.10 8.60
C PRO A 85 6.89 -10.73 9.11
N HIS A 86 6.11 -10.03 9.94
CA HIS A 86 6.38 -8.67 10.40
C HIS A 86 7.17 -8.64 11.71
N LEU A 87 8.23 -9.46 11.80
CA LEU A 87 9.02 -9.63 13.02
C LEU A 87 9.77 -8.35 13.40
N PRO A 88 9.75 -7.95 14.68
CA PRO A 88 10.59 -6.87 15.17
C PRO A 88 12.07 -7.10 14.85
N TRP A 89 12.80 -6.02 14.60
CA TRP A 89 14.23 -6.02 14.25
C TRP A 89 14.61 -6.66 12.90
N VAL A 90 13.74 -7.49 12.32
CA VAL A 90 13.87 -8.00 10.94
C VAL A 90 13.20 -7.02 9.98
N THR A 91 11.98 -6.60 10.31
CA THR A 91 11.27 -5.57 9.57
C THR A 91 11.42 -4.26 10.35
N HIS A 92 12.34 -3.41 9.88
CA HIS A 92 12.96 -2.27 10.59
C HIS A 92 12.02 -1.29 11.31
N SER A 93 10.72 -1.30 11.01
CA SER A 93 9.71 -0.36 11.52
C SER A 93 8.81 -0.94 12.63
N VAL A 94 8.76 -2.26 12.81
CA VAL A 94 7.78 -2.89 13.74
C VAL A 94 8.36 -3.08 15.13
N THR A 95 7.72 -2.51 16.15
CA THR A 95 8.08 -2.74 17.55
C THR A 95 7.57 -4.09 18.08
N PRO A 96 8.18 -4.68 19.13
CA PRO A 96 7.66 -5.89 19.77
C PRO A 96 6.21 -5.78 20.23
N ARG A 97 5.79 -4.59 20.69
CA ARG A 97 4.41 -4.33 21.12
C ARG A 97 3.44 -4.34 19.95
N GLU A 98 3.81 -3.76 18.81
CA GLU A 98 3.01 -3.79 17.59
C GLU A 98 2.90 -5.18 17.01
N TYR A 99 4.01 -5.92 16.97
CA TYR A 99 4.02 -7.31 16.53
C TYR A 99 3.02 -8.18 17.31
N ILE A 100 3.05 -8.09 18.65
CA ILE A 100 2.07 -8.81 19.50
C ILE A 100 0.63 -8.40 19.15
N ARG A 101 0.38 -7.10 18.90
CA ARG A 101 -0.95 -6.60 18.52
C ARG A 101 -1.38 -7.13 17.16
N ILE A 102 -0.49 -7.13 16.17
CA ILE A 102 -0.73 -7.68 14.82
C ILE A 102 -1.12 -9.16 14.93
N CYS A 103 -0.29 -9.97 15.58
CA CYS A 103 -0.52 -11.42 15.72
C CYS A 103 -1.80 -11.77 16.49
N ARG A 104 -2.22 -10.92 17.45
CA ARG A 104 -3.46 -11.12 18.22
C ARG A 104 -4.72 -10.60 17.52
N THR A 105 -4.59 -9.84 16.44
CA THR A 105 -5.74 -9.28 15.72
C THR A 105 -6.42 -10.39 14.92
N LYS A 106 -7.70 -10.66 15.19
CA LYS A 106 -8.45 -11.77 14.57
C LYS A 106 -9.00 -11.43 13.19
N ASN A 107 -9.53 -10.22 13.03
CA ASN A 107 -10.06 -9.77 11.75
C ASN A 107 -8.89 -9.49 10.79
N PRO A 108 -8.84 -10.11 9.60
CA PRO A 108 -7.74 -9.93 8.66
C PRO A 108 -7.64 -8.49 8.13
N LEU A 109 -8.77 -7.80 7.93
CA LEU A 109 -8.78 -6.40 7.48
C LEU A 109 -8.23 -5.46 8.56
N ASP A 110 -8.62 -5.66 9.82
CA ASP A 110 -8.06 -4.90 10.95
C ASP A 110 -6.56 -5.18 11.11
N ARG A 111 -6.13 -6.41 10.83
CA ARG A 111 -4.72 -6.80 10.89
C ARG A 111 -3.91 -6.08 9.82
N ASP A 112 -4.42 -5.99 8.59
CA ASP A 112 -3.77 -5.31 7.48
C ASP A 112 -3.54 -3.81 7.77
N VAL A 113 -4.57 -3.13 8.28
CA VAL A 113 -4.46 -1.72 8.72
C VAL A 113 -3.40 -1.56 9.81
N ARG A 114 -3.35 -2.48 10.78
CA ARG A 114 -2.33 -2.47 11.85
C ARG A 114 -0.93 -2.70 11.32
N ILE A 115 -0.76 -3.63 10.40
CA ILE A 115 0.51 -3.91 9.72
C ILE A 115 0.99 -2.63 9.05
N LYS A 116 0.15 -2.00 8.22
CA LYS A 116 0.53 -0.78 7.48
C LYS A 116 0.95 0.36 8.42
N ARG A 117 0.17 0.61 9.47
CA ARG A 117 0.53 1.61 10.49
C ARG A 117 1.86 1.27 11.18
N ALA A 118 2.07 0.02 11.56
CA ALA A 118 3.32 -0.42 12.20
C ALA A 118 4.52 -0.31 11.26
N HIS A 119 4.31 -0.37 9.94
CA HIS A 119 5.38 -0.14 8.97
C HIS A 119 5.63 1.33 8.64
N GLY A 120 4.78 2.26 9.11
CA GLY A 120 4.95 3.70 8.90
C GLY A 120 4.13 4.29 7.76
N PHE A 121 3.13 3.56 7.22
CA PHE A 121 2.17 4.18 6.32
C PHE A 121 1.33 5.23 7.08
N ALA A 122 1.17 6.41 6.49
CA ALA A 122 0.31 7.47 7.01
C ALA A 122 -1.17 7.10 6.90
N ASP A 123 -1.99 7.58 7.84
CA ASP A 123 -3.45 7.34 7.81
C ASP A 123 -4.13 7.99 6.58
N THR A 124 -3.50 8.97 5.93
CA THR A 124 -3.96 9.55 4.66
C THR A 124 -4.26 8.48 3.60
N ILE A 125 -3.52 7.36 3.57
CA ILE A 125 -3.79 6.29 2.59
C ILE A 125 -5.17 5.64 2.80
N LEU A 126 -5.69 5.65 4.03
CA LEU A 126 -7.03 5.17 4.37
C LEU A 126 -8.10 6.16 3.91
N GLU A 127 -7.80 7.46 4.04
CA GLU A 127 -8.69 8.59 3.77
C GLU A 127 -8.84 8.87 2.27
N ASN A 128 -7.78 8.65 1.48
CA ASN A 128 -7.77 8.88 0.03
C ASN A 128 -8.88 8.14 -0.74
N ALA A 129 -9.46 7.07 -0.16
CA ALA A 129 -10.61 6.37 -0.72
C ALA A 129 -11.86 7.27 -0.88
N GLU A 130 -12.05 8.26 -0.01
CA GLU A 130 -13.15 9.24 -0.12
C GLU A 130 -13.07 10.00 -1.46
N GLY A 131 -11.86 10.37 -1.88
CA GLY A 131 -11.65 11.07 -3.14
C GLY A 131 -12.01 10.22 -4.36
N VAL A 132 -11.91 8.89 -4.28
CA VAL A 132 -12.14 7.94 -5.38
C VAL A 132 -13.62 7.62 -5.55
N PHE A 133 -14.32 7.31 -4.47
CA PHE A 133 -15.73 6.95 -4.52
C PHE A 133 -16.59 8.21 -4.40
N ARG A 134 -16.87 8.88 -5.52
CA ARG A 134 -17.97 9.84 -5.58
C ARG A 134 -19.29 9.07 -5.54
N LEU A 135 -19.73 8.72 -4.34
CA LEU A 135 -21.13 8.33 -4.15
C LEU A 135 -21.99 9.54 -4.53
N PRO A 136 -23.03 9.38 -5.36
CA PRO A 136 -24.00 10.44 -5.55
C PRO A 136 -24.57 10.83 -4.18
N PRO A 137 -24.87 12.13 -3.95
CA PRO A 137 -25.54 12.53 -2.71
C PRO A 137 -26.84 11.72 -2.55
N LEU A 138 -27.06 11.23 -1.33
CA LEU A 138 -28.26 10.47 -0.93
C LEU A 138 -29.53 11.31 -1.00
#